data_AF-N4UEV7-F1
#
_entry.id   AF-N4UEV7-F1
#
_cell.length_a   1.000
_cell.length_b   1.000
_cell.length_c   1.000
_cell.angle_alpha   90.00
_cell.angle_beta   90.00
_cell.angle_gamma   90.00
#
_symmetry.space_group_name_H-M   'P 1'
#
loop_
_entity.id
_entity.type
_entity.pdbx_description
1 polymer ?
#
loop_
_entity_poly.entity_id
_entity_poly.type
_entity_poly.pdbx_seq_one_letter_code
_entity_poly.pdbx_strand_id
1 'polypeptide(L)'
;MLVLVVLFTFPLWNAEYNETPQIHLYTLLGSTSNAAHMVTAEAKVNGKKAKLWGFNEPVEKKSWKNDYSAMDKATAEYAFEQFQLIEQVFGYLTKPAIEDKLLAAHQDVIEFLDAFEKLYEMQDPTTKNLNLSDTWRNFMTELLRGVQDFTEEWMKLRTGDMVNNWKAEIARRETALKDAANTQAAKQLTIELDDTRKIHDDAKKHFTTYSSSI
;
A
#
# COMPACT_ATOMS: atom_id res chain seq x y z
N MET A 1 29.61 11.85 5.03
CA MET A 1 30.50 11.46 6.15
C MET A 1 30.29 12.33 7.41
N LEU A 2 29.10 12.94 7.59
CA LEU A 2 28.75 13.78 8.75
C LEU A 2 27.87 13.05 9.78
N VAL A 3 27.26 11.92 9.40
CA VAL A 3 26.31 11.17 10.24
C VAL A 3 27.00 10.27 11.29
N LEU A 4 28.26 9.88 11.06
CA LEU A 4 28.96 8.93 11.95
C LEU A 4 29.66 9.57 13.15
N VAL A 5 29.90 10.89 13.14
CA VAL A 5 30.68 11.56 14.20
C VAL A 5 29.82 11.97 15.40
N VAL A 6 28.50 12.11 15.22
CA VAL A 6 27.57 12.52 16.29
C VAL A 6 27.32 11.40 17.32
N LEU A 7 27.60 10.14 16.96
CA LEU A 7 27.20 8.96 17.76
C LEU A 7 28.04 8.70 19.01
N PHE A 8 29.21 9.34 19.17
CA PHE A 8 30.05 9.18 20.37
C PHE A 8 30.20 10.46 21.22
N THR A 9 29.55 11.57 20.83
CA THR A 9 29.69 12.86 21.52
C THR A 9 28.35 13.54 21.76
N PHE A 10 27.35 12.81 22.27
CA PHE A 10 26.15 13.43 22.83
C PHE A 10 26.00 13.19 24.35
N PRO A 11 26.92 13.75 25.19
CA PRO A 11 26.86 13.65 26.64
C PRO A 11 25.49 13.87 27.28
N LEU A 12 24.73 14.87 26.83
CA LEU A 12 23.41 15.16 27.42
C LEU A 12 22.41 14.03 27.18
N TRP A 13 22.41 13.42 25.99
CA TRP A 13 21.61 12.23 25.73
C TRP A 13 22.04 11.04 26.60
N ASN A 14 23.35 10.79 26.68
CA ASN A 14 23.90 9.67 27.46
C ASN A 14 23.67 9.83 28.99
N ALA A 15 23.30 11.01 29.47
CA ALA A 15 22.91 11.24 30.85
C ALA A 15 21.47 10.79 31.15
N GLU A 16 20.59 10.75 30.14
CA GLU A 16 19.17 10.39 30.27
C GLU A 16 18.87 8.97 29.76
N TYR A 17 19.61 8.49 28.76
CA TYR A 17 19.34 7.23 28.08
C TYR A 17 20.58 6.32 28.02
N ASN A 18 20.35 5.01 28.16
CA ASN A 18 21.40 3.97 28.10
C ASN A 18 21.61 3.38 26.69
N GLU A 19 20.93 3.90 25.69
CA GLU A 19 20.98 3.45 24.30
C GLU A 19 21.21 4.62 23.35
N THR A 20 21.49 4.37 22.06
CA THR A 20 21.66 5.47 21.12
C THR A 20 20.30 6.06 20.69
N PRO A 21 20.25 7.34 20.27
CA PRO A 21 19.01 7.95 19.77
C PRO A 21 18.37 7.15 18.63
N GLN A 22 19.21 6.55 17.78
CA GLN A 22 18.77 5.67 16.70
C GLN A 22 18.06 4.42 17.24
N ILE A 23 18.64 3.74 18.23
CA ILE A 23 18.02 2.54 18.83
C ILE A 23 16.69 2.91 19.49
N HIS A 24 16.65 4.05 20.18
CA HIS A 24 15.43 4.55 20.82
C HIS A 24 14.32 4.78 19.79
N LEU A 25 14.62 5.52 18.71
CA LEU A 25 13.68 5.77 17.62
C LEU A 25 13.14 4.48 17.00
N TYR A 26 14.00 3.50 16.69
CA TYR A 26 13.54 2.21 16.13
C TYR A 26 12.69 1.40 17.12
N THR A 27 12.91 1.56 18.42
CA THR A 27 12.08 0.92 19.45
C THR A 27 10.67 1.51 19.49
N LEU A 28 10.53 2.83 19.29
CA LEU A 28 9.24 3.52 19.19
C LEU A 28 8.48 3.16 17.91
N LEU A 29 9.19 3.04 16.79
CA LEU A 29 8.62 2.59 15.51
C LEU A 29 8.24 1.09 15.50
N GLY A 30 8.51 0.38 16.59
CA GLY A 30 8.30 -1.04 16.76
C GLY A 30 9.54 -1.83 16.34
N SER A 31 10.25 -2.36 17.32
CA SER A 31 11.25 -3.40 17.12
C SER A 31 10.60 -4.79 17.26
N THR A 32 11.32 -5.86 16.95
CA THR A 32 10.89 -7.24 17.22
C THR A 32 10.59 -7.51 18.71
N SER A 33 11.01 -6.63 19.63
CA SER A 33 10.77 -6.71 21.07
C SER A 33 9.75 -5.72 21.62
N ASN A 34 9.30 -4.72 20.83
CA ASN A 34 8.22 -3.80 21.22
C ASN A 34 7.03 -3.91 20.26
N ALA A 35 6.15 -4.87 20.53
CA ALA A 35 4.93 -5.12 19.77
C ALA A 35 3.72 -4.32 20.26
N ALA A 36 3.90 -3.34 21.17
CA ALA A 36 2.79 -2.59 21.76
C ALA A 36 1.87 -1.97 20.67
N HIS A 37 2.50 -1.43 19.61
CA HIS A 37 1.81 -0.72 18.53
C HIS A 37 1.78 -1.47 17.19
N MET A 38 2.65 -2.47 16.97
CA MET A 38 2.71 -3.21 15.71
C MET A 38 1.97 -4.56 15.78
N VAL A 39 0.81 -4.61 15.12
CA VAL A 39 0.04 -5.85 14.97
C VAL A 39 0.35 -6.47 13.60
N THR A 40 0.79 -7.73 13.62
CA THR A 40 1.08 -8.53 12.43
C THR A 40 -0.23 -8.90 11.74
N ALA A 41 -0.42 -8.49 10.47
CA ALA A 41 -1.53 -9.01 9.67
C ALA A 41 -1.22 -10.43 9.16
N GLU A 42 -2.16 -11.08 8.49
CA GLU A 42 -1.90 -12.34 7.80
C GLU A 42 -0.73 -12.20 6.80
N ALA A 43 0.07 -13.26 6.64
CA ALA A 43 1.32 -13.21 5.86
C ALA A 43 1.15 -12.66 4.44
N LYS A 44 0.04 -13.00 3.77
CA LYS A 44 -0.30 -12.48 2.43
C LYS A 44 -0.51 -10.96 2.44
N VAL A 45 -1.27 -10.45 3.41
CA VAL A 45 -1.54 -9.01 3.57
C VAL A 45 -0.26 -8.25 3.93
N ASN A 46 0.57 -8.81 4.82
CA ASN A 46 1.88 -8.22 5.15
C ASN A 46 2.81 -8.14 3.94
N GLY A 47 2.82 -9.17 3.08
CA GLY A 47 3.60 -9.16 1.84
C GLY A 47 3.18 -8.02 0.89
N LYS A 48 1.87 -7.78 0.75
CA LYS A 48 1.34 -6.67 -0.05
C LYS A 48 1.64 -5.32 0.58
N LYS A 49 1.41 -5.20 1.89
CA LYS A 49 1.77 -4.02 2.68
C LYS A 49 3.25 -3.65 2.44
N ALA A 50 4.19 -4.57 2.64
CA ALA A 50 5.62 -4.31 2.47
C ALA A 50 5.97 -3.80 1.07
N LYS A 51 5.35 -4.33 0.01
CA LYS A 51 5.56 -3.84 -1.35
C LYS A 51 5.08 -2.39 -1.52
N LEU A 52 3.89 -2.06 -1.02
CA LEU A 52 3.32 -0.72 -1.11
C LEU A 52 4.19 0.32 -0.39
N TRP A 53 4.67 0.02 0.83
CA TRP A 53 5.58 0.92 1.56
C TRP A 53 6.92 1.14 0.84
N GLY A 54 7.35 0.19 0.01
CA GLY A 54 8.53 0.29 -0.82
C GLY A 54 8.29 0.83 -2.23
N PHE A 55 7.08 1.34 -2.54
CA PHE A 55 6.69 1.78 -3.89
C PHE A 55 6.91 0.72 -4.98
N ASN A 56 6.75 -0.55 -4.62
CA ASN A 56 6.84 -1.67 -5.54
C ASN A 56 5.44 -2.13 -5.94
N GLU A 57 5.26 -2.48 -7.21
CA GLU A 57 3.96 -2.98 -7.70
C GLU A 57 3.52 -4.21 -6.87
N PRO A 58 2.28 -4.24 -6.35
CA PRO A 58 1.75 -5.39 -5.60
C PRO A 58 1.89 -6.70 -6.38
N VAL A 59 1.66 -6.63 -7.68
CA VAL A 59 1.98 -7.66 -8.68
C VAL A 59 2.78 -6.98 -9.78
N GLU A 60 3.98 -7.49 -10.04
CA GLU A 60 4.86 -6.96 -11.09
C GLU A 60 4.21 -7.10 -12.47
N LYS A 61 4.44 -6.12 -13.34
CA LYS A 61 3.91 -6.08 -14.71
C LYS A 61 4.09 -7.39 -15.49
N LYS A 62 5.24 -8.06 -15.33
CA LYS A 62 5.51 -9.35 -16.00
C LYS A 62 4.60 -10.45 -15.47
N SER A 63 4.49 -10.58 -14.15
CA SER A 63 3.57 -11.54 -13.51
C SER A 63 2.12 -11.21 -13.84
N TRP A 64 1.73 -9.93 -13.82
CA TRP A 64 0.39 -9.49 -14.23
C TRP A 64 0.01 -10.03 -15.61
N LYS A 65 0.90 -9.82 -16.59
CA LYS A 65 0.69 -10.28 -17.96
C LYS A 65 0.60 -11.81 -18.07
N ASN A 66 1.41 -12.52 -17.31
CA ASN A 66 1.50 -13.98 -17.43
C ASN A 66 0.35 -14.69 -16.72
N ASP A 67 -0.07 -14.18 -15.56
CA ASP A 67 -0.88 -14.94 -14.62
C ASP A 67 -2.25 -14.30 -14.34
N TYR A 68 -2.46 -13.03 -14.70
CA TYR A 68 -3.64 -12.24 -14.30
C TYR A 68 -4.38 -11.55 -15.46
N SER A 69 -3.88 -11.63 -16.70
CA SER A 69 -4.47 -10.91 -17.84
C SER A 69 -5.10 -11.79 -18.91
N ALA A 70 -5.16 -13.11 -18.74
CA ALA A 70 -5.86 -14.00 -19.66
C ALA A 70 -7.38 -13.78 -19.57
N MET A 71 -8.07 -13.90 -20.71
CA MET A 71 -9.52 -13.69 -20.82
C MET A 71 -10.31 -14.97 -20.51
N ASP A 72 -10.02 -15.53 -19.34
CA ASP A 72 -10.77 -16.64 -18.76
C ASP A 72 -11.14 -16.34 -17.31
N LYS A 73 -12.14 -17.07 -16.83
CA LYS A 73 -12.77 -16.82 -15.53
C LYS A 73 -11.81 -17.04 -14.36
N ALA A 74 -11.00 -18.09 -14.39
CA ALA A 74 -10.09 -18.40 -13.28
C ALA A 74 -9.01 -17.32 -13.14
N THR A 75 -8.46 -16.87 -14.26
CA THR A 75 -7.49 -15.77 -14.26
C THR A 75 -8.10 -14.45 -13.82
N ALA A 76 -9.35 -14.14 -14.21
CA ALA A 76 -10.06 -12.95 -13.70
C ALA A 76 -10.31 -13.01 -12.19
N GLU A 77 -10.73 -14.17 -11.68
CA GLU A 77 -10.94 -14.38 -10.23
C GLU A 77 -9.64 -14.17 -9.44
N TYR A 78 -8.50 -14.66 -9.95
CA TYR A 78 -7.20 -14.38 -9.34
C TYR A 78 -6.82 -12.90 -9.39
N ALA A 79 -7.12 -12.19 -10.47
CA ALA A 79 -6.89 -10.75 -10.56
C ALA A 79 -7.73 -9.99 -9.51
N PHE A 80 -9.00 -10.36 -9.34
CA PHE A 80 -9.87 -9.79 -8.31
C PHE A 80 -9.38 -10.09 -6.89
N GLU A 81 -8.84 -11.28 -6.61
CA GLU A 81 -8.21 -11.57 -5.31
C GLU A 81 -7.07 -10.58 -5.01
N GLN A 82 -6.26 -10.22 -6.01
CA GLN A 82 -5.18 -9.25 -5.81
C GLN A 82 -5.71 -7.86 -5.48
N PHE A 83 -6.78 -7.41 -6.15
CA PHE A 83 -7.43 -6.14 -5.85
C PHE A 83 -7.98 -6.11 -4.42
N GLN A 84 -8.69 -7.16 -4.01
CA GLN A 84 -9.23 -7.28 -2.66
C GLN A 84 -8.13 -7.30 -1.60
N LEU A 85 -7.00 -7.97 -1.84
CA LEU A 85 -5.87 -7.98 -0.91
C LEU A 85 -5.27 -6.59 -0.72
N ILE A 86 -5.19 -5.79 -1.79
CA ILE A 86 -4.70 -4.40 -1.72
C ILE A 86 -5.69 -3.52 -0.97
N GLU A 87 -6.98 -3.62 -1.29
CA GLU A 87 -8.07 -2.93 -0.58
C GLU A 87 -8.06 -3.25 0.93
N GLN A 88 -7.82 -4.51 1.28
CA GLN A 88 -7.71 -4.95 2.67
C GLN A 88 -6.50 -4.37 3.40
N VAL A 89 -5.40 -4.02 2.73
CA VAL A 89 -4.27 -3.34 3.40
C VAL A 89 -4.74 -2.00 3.97
N PHE A 90 -5.44 -1.19 3.19
CA PHE A 90 -5.96 0.09 3.67
C PHE A 90 -7.11 -0.09 4.66
N GLY A 91 -8.04 -1.01 4.38
CA GLY A 91 -9.11 -1.35 5.31
C GLY A 91 -8.62 -1.90 6.65
N TYR A 92 -7.42 -2.48 6.70
CA TYR A 92 -6.75 -2.87 7.94
C TYR A 92 -6.19 -1.66 8.70
N LEU A 93 -5.55 -0.72 7.99
CA LEU A 93 -4.94 0.47 8.59
C LEU A 93 -5.99 1.42 9.20
N THR A 94 -7.22 1.44 8.67
CA THR A 94 -8.33 2.27 9.16
C THR A 94 -9.19 1.61 10.24
N LYS A 95 -8.84 0.41 10.72
CA LYS A 95 -9.54 -0.18 11.88
C LYS A 95 -9.20 0.67 13.11
N PRO A 96 -10.18 1.06 13.95
CA PRO A 96 -9.93 1.97 15.07
C PRO A 96 -8.75 1.54 15.96
N ALA A 97 -8.69 0.27 16.34
CA ALA A 97 -7.61 -0.25 17.18
C ALA A 97 -6.22 -0.26 16.50
N ILE A 98 -6.15 -0.22 15.17
CA ILE A 98 -4.90 -0.12 14.41
C ILE A 98 -4.55 1.35 14.20
N GLU A 99 -5.52 2.16 13.82
CA GLU A 99 -5.38 3.61 13.67
C GLU A 99 -4.89 4.26 14.96
N ASP A 100 -5.51 3.98 16.10
CA ASP A 100 -5.11 4.49 17.42
C ASP A 100 -3.65 4.14 17.74
N LYS A 101 -3.21 2.93 17.38
CA LYS A 101 -1.83 2.48 17.60
C LYS A 101 -0.84 3.20 16.69
N LEU A 102 -1.21 3.43 15.43
CA LEU A 102 -0.37 4.15 14.48
C LEU A 102 -0.24 5.63 14.88
N LEU A 103 -1.33 6.25 15.34
CA LEU A 103 -1.34 7.61 15.86
C LEU A 103 -0.50 7.73 17.14
N ALA A 104 -0.61 6.77 18.06
CA ALA A 104 0.24 6.72 19.25
C ALA A 104 1.72 6.62 18.89
N ALA A 105 2.10 5.67 18.02
CA ALA A 105 3.49 5.54 17.57
C ALA A 105 4.00 6.80 16.84
N HIS A 106 3.16 7.46 16.05
CA HIS A 106 3.50 8.73 15.42
C HIS A 106 3.77 9.83 16.45
N GLN A 107 2.93 9.91 17.48
CA GLN A 107 3.04 10.89 18.57
C GLN A 107 4.28 10.62 19.44
N ASP A 108 4.57 9.36 19.77
CA ASP A 108 5.77 8.98 20.53
C ASP A 108 7.06 9.42 19.81
N VAL A 109 7.11 9.27 18.48
CA VAL A 109 8.25 9.72 17.69
C VAL A 109 8.38 11.24 17.70
N ILE A 110 7.28 11.98 17.64
CA ILE A 110 7.29 13.45 17.73
C ILE A 110 7.86 13.89 19.08
N GLU A 111 7.38 13.31 20.18
CA GLU A 111 7.84 13.64 21.53
C GLU A 111 9.32 13.32 21.71
N PHE A 112 9.78 12.18 21.18
CA PHE A 112 11.20 11.84 21.13
C PHE A 112 12.02 12.88 20.35
N LEU A 113 11.56 13.30 19.17
CA LEU A 113 12.30 14.26 18.34
C LEU A 113 12.38 15.64 19.00
N ASP A 114 11.30 16.11 19.65
CA ASP A 114 11.28 17.35 20.42
C ASP A 114 12.26 17.28 21.61
N ALA A 115 12.27 16.15 22.33
CA ALA A 115 13.18 15.94 23.46
C ALA A 115 14.65 15.87 23.00
N PHE A 116 14.92 15.14 21.92
CA PHE A 116 16.24 15.02 21.32
C PHE A 116 16.77 16.38 20.86
N GLU A 117 15.95 17.15 20.14
CA GLU A 117 16.31 18.50 19.66
C GLU A 117 16.62 19.44 20.83
N LYS A 118 15.80 19.44 21.88
CA LYS A 118 16.03 20.23 23.09
C LYS A 118 17.36 19.90 23.76
N LEU A 119 17.68 18.61 23.92
CA LEU A 119 18.98 18.19 24.47
C LEU A 119 20.13 18.62 23.56
N TYR A 120 19.93 18.58 22.25
CA TYR A 120 20.95 18.94 21.27
C TYR A 120 21.23 20.44 21.31
N GLU A 121 20.18 21.28 21.35
CA GLU A 121 20.30 22.73 21.51
C GLU A 121 20.97 23.14 22.82
N MET A 122 20.78 22.40 23.92
CA MET A 122 21.48 22.65 25.19
C MET A 122 22.98 22.40 25.08
N GLN A 123 23.39 21.38 24.32
CA GLN A 123 24.80 21.04 24.14
C GLN A 123 25.49 21.94 23.11
N ASP A 124 24.76 22.30 22.05
CA ASP A 124 25.25 23.07 20.91
C ASP A 124 24.36 24.32 20.65
N PRO A 125 24.41 25.36 21.52
CA PRO A 125 23.42 26.46 21.56
C PRO A 125 23.46 27.42 20.37
N THR A 126 24.49 27.34 19.53
CA THR A 126 24.61 28.14 18.31
C THR A 126 23.95 27.48 17.10
N THR A 127 23.47 26.24 17.26
CA THR A 127 22.76 25.52 16.21
C THR A 127 21.40 26.16 15.97
N LYS A 128 21.04 26.30 14.69
CA LYS A 128 19.67 26.69 14.32
C LYS A 128 18.72 25.55 14.65
N ASN A 129 17.52 25.90 15.12
CA ASN A 129 16.42 24.97 15.29
C ASN A 129 16.20 24.17 13.99
N LEU A 130 16.28 22.85 14.10
CA LEU A 130 16.17 21.88 13.01
C LEU A 130 14.71 21.52 12.72
N ASN A 131 13.79 21.84 13.65
CA ASN A 131 12.36 21.55 13.64
C ASN A 131 12.13 20.07 13.31
N LEU A 132 12.71 19.18 14.12
CA LEU A 132 12.75 17.76 13.80
C LEU A 132 11.34 17.13 13.78
N SER A 133 10.47 17.52 14.71
CA SER A 133 9.09 17.04 14.76
C SER A 133 8.27 17.50 13.54
N ASP A 134 8.41 18.75 13.12
CA ASP A 134 7.77 19.25 11.89
C ASP A 134 8.30 18.55 10.64
N THR A 135 9.61 18.34 10.56
CA THR A 135 10.25 17.58 9.48
C THR A 135 9.68 16.16 9.40
N TRP A 136 9.51 15.51 10.55
CA TRP A 136 8.89 14.18 10.63
C TRP A 136 7.42 14.18 10.21
N ARG A 137 6.62 15.16 10.66
CA ARG A 137 5.21 15.31 10.25
C ARG A 137 5.08 15.48 8.73
N ASN A 138 5.93 16.32 8.14
CA ASN A 138 5.97 16.53 6.70
C ASN A 138 6.37 15.25 5.96
N PHE A 139 7.45 14.60 6.40
CA PHE A 139 7.90 13.33 5.83
C PHE A 139 6.80 12.26 5.86
N MET A 140 6.14 12.05 7.01
CA MET A 140 5.07 11.05 7.14
C MET A 140 3.85 11.41 6.28
N THR A 141 3.50 12.69 6.18
CA THR A 141 2.41 13.16 5.32
C THR A 141 2.71 12.88 3.85
N GLU A 142 3.91 13.23 3.39
CA GLU A 142 4.35 12.98 2.00
C GLU A 142 4.46 11.49 1.70
N LEU A 143 5.00 10.69 2.63
CA LEU A 143 5.10 9.24 2.49
C LEU A 143 3.72 8.60 2.36
N LEU A 144 2.79 8.92 3.26
CA LEU A 144 1.45 8.33 3.26
C LEU A 144 0.65 8.74 2.02
N ARG A 145 0.74 10.01 1.61
CA ARG A 145 0.14 10.48 0.36
C ARG A 145 0.74 9.75 -0.84
N GLY A 146 2.07 9.63 -0.90
CA GLY A 146 2.75 8.92 -1.97
C GLY A 146 2.33 7.46 -2.07
N VAL A 147 2.23 6.75 -0.94
CA VAL A 147 1.76 5.35 -0.91
C VAL A 147 0.31 5.24 -1.39
N GLN A 148 -0.56 6.17 -0.98
CA GLN A 148 -1.94 6.23 -1.45
C GLN A 148 -2.00 6.46 -2.97
N ASP A 149 -1.39 7.54 -3.46
CA ASP A 149 -1.39 7.93 -4.87
C ASP A 149 -0.83 6.80 -5.75
N PHE A 150 0.32 6.24 -5.38
CA PHE A 150 0.93 5.10 -6.07
C PHE A 150 -0.02 3.91 -6.17
N THR A 151 -0.73 3.60 -5.09
CA THR A 151 -1.63 2.45 -5.07
C THR A 151 -2.89 2.70 -5.88
N GLU A 152 -3.46 3.90 -5.80
CA GLU A 152 -4.62 4.29 -6.60
C GLU A 152 -4.28 4.28 -8.09
N GLU A 153 -3.12 4.79 -8.49
CA GLU A 153 -2.63 4.74 -9.87
C GLU A 153 -2.47 3.29 -10.37
N TRP A 154 -1.87 2.42 -9.57
CA TRP A 154 -1.72 1.01 -9.91
C TRP A 154 -3.09 0.32 -10.06
N MET A 155 -4.00 0.54 -9.09
CA MET A 155 -5.35 -0.05 -9.12
C MET A 155 -6.13 0.43 -10.35
N LYS A 156 -6.09 1.74 -10.64
CA LYS A 156 -6.72 2.35 -11.81
C LYS A 156 -6.18 1.77 -13.12
N LEU A 157 -4.86 1.63 -13.24
CA LEU A 157 -4.23 1.05 -14.43
C LEU A 157 -4.72 -0.38 -14.66
N ARG A 158 -4.61 -1.25 -13.64
CA ARG A 158 -4.91 -2.69 -13.79
C ARG A 158 -6.40 -2.98 -13.98
N THR A 159 -7.25 -2.28 -13.25
CA THR A 159 -8.72 -2.40 -13.43
C THR A 159 -9.15 -1.82 -14.77
N GLY A 160 -8.53 -0.74 -15.24
CA GLY A 160 -8.76 -0.17 -16.58
C GLY A 160 -8.34 -1.12 -17.70
N ASP A 161 -7.19 -1.77 -17.59
CA ASP A 161 -6.74 -2.82 -18.51
C ASP A 161 -7.78 -3.96 -18.57
N MET A 162 -8.27 -4.43 -17.41
CA MET A 162 -9.30 -5.47 -17.35
C MET A 162 -10.61 -5.01 -18.02
N VAL A 163 -11.10 -3.81 -17.73
CA VAL A 163 -12.32 -3.28 -18.37
C VAL A 163 -12.18 -3.29 -19.90
N ASN A 164 -11.06 -2.81 -20.43
CA ASN A 164 -10.83 -2.75 -21.88
C ASN A 164 -10.74 -4.15 -22.51
N ASN A 165 -10.00 -5.06 -21.89
CA ASN A 165 -9.81 -6.41 -22.42
C ASN A 165 -11.13 -7.20 -22.39
N TRP A 166 -11.86 -7.15 -21.27
CA TRP A 166 -13.14 -7.86 -21.14
C TRP A 166 -14.23 -7.25 -22.02
N LYS A 167 -14.21 -5.93 -22.27
CA LYS A 167 -15.09 -5.31 -23.26
C LYS A 167 -14.82 -5.82 -24.69
N ALA A 168 -13.55 -5.96 -25.06
CA ALA A 168 -13.18 -6.54 -26.36
C ALA A 168 -13.62 -8.01 -26.47
N GLU A 169 -13.48 -8.76 -25.39
CA GLU A 169 -13.90 -10.16 -25.29
C GLU A 169 -15.42 -10.32 -25.42
N ILE A 170 -16.22 -9.44 -24.80
CA ILE A 170 -17.68 -9.37 -25.01
C ILE A 170 -18.01 -9.22 -26.50
N ALA A 171 -17.39 -8.25 -27.18
CA ALA A 171 -17.64 -8.01 -28.60
C ALA A 171 -17.26 -9.21 -29.50
N ARG A 172 -16.15 -9.89 -29.17
CA ARG A 172 -15.72 -11.12 -29.86
C ARG A 172 -16.76 -12.23 -29.69
N ARG A 173 -17.27 -12.42 -28.48
CA ARG A 173 -18.25 -13.46 -28.14
C ARG A 173 -19.63 -13.19 -28.73
N GLU A 174 -20.06 -11.93 -28.74
CA GLU A 174 -21.29 -11.52 -29.44
C GLU A 174 -21.23 -11.79 -30.94
N THR A 175 -20.08 -11.57 -31.56
CA THR A 175 -19.87 -11.91 -32.98
C THR A 175 -19.92 -13.42 -33.19
N ALA A 176 -19.19 -14.21 -32.38
CA ALA A 176 -19.22 -15.66 -32.46
C ALA A 176 -20.63 -16.26 -32.24
N LEU A 177 -21.42 -15.66 -31.36
CA LEU A 177 -22.80 -16.08 -31.11
C LEU A 177 -23.72 -15.82 -32.30
N LYS A 178 -23.56 -14.69 -33.00
CA LYS A 178 -24.30 -14.38 -34.24
C LYS A 178 -23.99 -15.39 -35.35
N ASP A 179 -22.74 -15.83 -35.43
CA ASP A 179 -22.26 -16.75 -36.46
C ASP A 179 -22.50 -18.25 -36.11
N ALA A 180 -23.05 -18.54 -34.92
CA ALA A 180 -23.24 -19.90 -34.45
C ALA A 180 -24.33 -20.66 -35.22
N ALA A 181 -23.93 -21.63 -36.04
CA ALA A 181 -24.85 -22.43 -36.86
C ALA A 181 -25.61 -23.53 -36.08
N ASN A 182 -25.16 -23.90 -34.87
CA ASN A 182 -25.71 -24.99 -34.06
C ASN A 182 -26.22 -24.46 -32.71
N THR A 183 -27.44 -24.88 -32.33
CA THR A 183 -28.11 -24.54 -31.08
C THR A 183 -27.30 -24.86 -29.82
N GLN A 184 -26.54 -25.97 -29.78
CA GLN A 184 -25.74 -26.31 -28.61
C GLN A 184 -24.54 -25.38 -28.41
N ALA A 185 -23.86 -25.02 -29.51
CA ALA A 185 -22.76 -24.05 -29.48
C ALA A 185 -23.27 -22.65 -29.09
N ALA A 186 -24.43 -22.25 -29.61
CA ALA A 186 -25.06 -20.98 -29.25
C ALA A 186 -25.43 -20.89 -27.75
N LYS A 187 -25.95 -21.98 -27.17
CA LYS A 187 -26.23 -22.05 -25.72
C LYS A 187 -24.97 -21.87 -24.89
N GLN A 188 -23.90 -22.58 -25.23
CA GLN A 188 -22.63 -22.47 -24.50
C GLN A 188 -22.03 -21.05 -24.61
N LEU A 189 -22.03 -20.47 -25.81
CA LEU A 189 -21.57 -19.09 -26.02
C LEU A 189 -22.38 -18.06 -25.24
N THR A 190 -23.69 -18.29 -25.06
CA THR A 190 -24.55 -17.41 -24.25
C THR A 190 -24.13 -17.42 -22.78
N ILE A 191 -23.91 -18.61 -22.20
CA ILE A 191 -23.44 -18.75 -20.80
C ILE A 191 -22.10 -18.04 -20.62
N GLU A 192 -21.15 -18.29 -21.52
CA GLU A 192 -19.83 -17.68 -21.43
C GLU A 192 -19.86 -16.17 -21.65
N LEU A 193 -20.77 -15.67 -22.49
CA LEU A 193 -20.98 -14.23 -22.68
C LEU A 193 -21.54 -13.57 -21.40
N ASP A 194 -22.46 -14.23 -20.70
CA ASP A 194 -23.00 -13.71 -19.43
C ASP A 194 -21.93 -13.68 -18.34
N ASP A 195 -21.10 -14.74 -18.23
CA ASP A 195 -19.93 -14.75 -17.32
C ASP A 195 -18.93 -13.63 -17.68
N THR A 196 -18.65 -13.41 -18.96
CA THR A 196 -17.76 -12.36 -19.46
C THR A 196 -18.28 -10.96 -19.11
N ARG A 197 -19.60 -10.73 -19.24
CA ARG A 197 -20.26 -9.47 -18.85
C ARG A 197 -20.14 -9.21 -17.36
N LYS A 198 -20.36 -10.25 -16.54
CA LYS A 198 -20.19 -10.15 -15.09
C LYS A 198 -18.77 -9.74 -14.71
N ILE A 199 -17.75 -10.38 -15.29
CA ILE A 199 -16.34 -10.04 -15.04
C ILE A 199 -16.05 -8.59 -15.47
N HIS A 200 -16.54 -8.16 -16.63
CA HIS A 200 -16.40 -6.77 -17.07
C HIS A 200 -17.02 -5.79 -16.08
N ASP A 201 -18.23 -6.08 -15.58
CA ASP A 201 -18.94 -5.20 -14.66
C ASP A 201 -18.27 -5.14 -13.28
N ASP A 202 -17.74 -6.27 -12.78
CA ASP A 202 -16.94 -6.31 -11.56
C ASP A 202 -15.64 -5.50 -11.72
N ALA A 203 -14.93 -5.65 -12.84
CA ALA A 203 -13.74 -4.83 -13.15
C ALA A 203 -14.08 -3.35 -13.24
N LYS A 204 -15.21 -3.00 -13.85
CA LYS A 204 -15.71 -1.62 -13.96
C LYS A 204 -16.05 -1.04 -12.59
N LYS A 205 -16.60 -1.83 -11.67
CA LYS A 205 -16.89 -1.41 -10.30
C LYS A 205 -15.59 -0.99 -9.60
N HIS A 206 -14.55 -1.84 -9.63
CA HIS A 206 -13.25 -1.49 -9.07
C HIS A 206 -12.64 -0.26 -9.77
N PHE A 207 -12.65 -0.21 -11.11
CA PHE A 207 -12.13 0.94 -11.86
C PHE A 207 -12.83 2.25 -11.50
N THR A 208 -14.15 2.23 -11.29
CA THR A 208 -14.92 3.43 -10.93
C THR A 208 -14.48 3.97 -9.57
N THR A 209 -14.25 3.11 -8.59
CA THR A 209 -13.72 3.49 -7.27
C THR A 209 -12.42 4.30 -7.36
N TYR A 210 -11.50 3.89 -8.23
CA TYR A 210 -10.16 4.51 -8.36
C TYR A 210 -10.05 5.56 -9.47
N SER A 211 -11.10 5.76 -10.26
CA SER A 211 -11.15 6.79 -11.30
C SER A 211 -11.93 8.03 -10.89
N SER A 212 -12.68 7.95 -9.80
CA SER A 212 -13.52 9.03 -9.25
C SER A 212 -12.81 9.88 -8.19
N SER A 213 -11.57 9.52 -7.81
CA SER A 213 -10.76 10.21 -6.78
C SER A 213 -9.91 11.38 -7.30
N ILE A 214 -10.24 11.96 -8.46
CA ILE A 214 -9.55 13.14 -9.03
C ILE A 214 -10.50 14.34 -9.09
#